data_AF-A0A2W5UGM5-F1
#
_entry.id   AF-A0A2W5UGM5-F1
#
_cell.length_a   1.000
_cell.length_b   1.000
_cell.length_c   1.000
_cell.angle_alpha   90.00
_cell.angle_beta   90.00
_cell.angle_gamma   90.00
#
_symmetry.space_group_name_H-M   'P 1'
#
loop_
_entity.id
_entity.type
_entity.pdbx_description
1 polymer ?
#
loop_
_entity_poly.entity_id
_entity_poly.type
_entity_poly.pdbx_seq_one_letter_code
_entity_poly.pdbx_strand_id
1 'polypeptide(L)'
;MIDLLLRAMEARSMSLQASALHQVSRSATDALIAAKLLVPSGHVPVVAGMDDYEDEPLEATWSAELKSFGYHDSAGRWIKVAHEDIAACRVDYGLALAKMLVAFERARPSRPTPLVTDLVWEVGTIKLVGAKAPVPIWFARRLGDPGVWAQLEALIGRKPPQEIRIILTSTPGERIPATAQKRNHIINVADVAGDPAKLAISPQVLGARVFPGQVQRRFPIDHSDDCGLVWHGDKTLTFGGDKQRLLLQILFAAYWSGSPVLRVAAVLEEAGYGGQVNSLKKAFGRREDWQAFIKFDDGNCWIEA
;
A
#
# COMPACT_ATOMS: atom_id res chain seq x y z
N MET A 1 7.24 6.96 -3.05
CA MET A 1 6.09 7.58 -3.77
C MET A 1 4.80 6.79 -3.53
N ILE A 2 4.78 5.47 -3.77
CA ILE A 2 3.60 4.62 -3.57
C ILE A 2 3.10 4.64 -2.12
N ASP A 3 3.98 4.61 -1.12
CA ASP A 3 3.59 4.63 0.29
C ASP A 3 2.79 5.87 0.67
N LEU A 4 3.22 7.05 0.21
CA LEU A 4 2.51 8.29 0.48
C LEU A 4 1.14 8.30 -0.21
N LEU A 5 1.05 7.76 -1.43
CA LEU A 5 -0.22 7.62 -2.13
C LEU A 5 -1.18 6.68 -1.38
N LEU A 6 -0.71 5.51 -0.93
CA LEU A 6 -1.54 4.57 -0.18
C LEU A 6 -1.97 5.16 1.17
N ARG A 7 -1.09 5.91 1.85
CA ARG A 7 -1.46 6.66 3.06
C ARG A 7 -2.51 7.73 2.78
N ALA A 8 -2.36 8.51 1.71
CA ALA A 8 -3.38 9.48 1.28
C ALA A 8 -4.71 8.77 0.96
N MET A 9 -4.66 7.61 0.30
CA MET A 9 -5.79 6.74 0.06
C MET A 9 -6.36 6.08 1.32
N GLU A 10 -5.77 6.19 2.50
CA GLU A 10 -6.32 5.69 3.77
C GLU A 10 -6.87 6.80 4.68
N ALA A 11 -6.69 8.08 4.30
CA ALA A 11 -7.21 9.22 5.04
C ALA A 11 -8.73 9.17 5.25
N ARG A 12 -9.23 9.67 6.39
CA ARG A 12 -10.68 9.66 6.65
C ARG A 12 -11.47 10.54 5.68
N SER A 13 -10.87 11.66 5.26
CA SER A 13 -11.42 12.58 4.27
C SER A 13 -10.86 12.29 2.87
N MET A 14 -11.66 12.57 1.84
CA MET A 14 -11.21 12.59 0.45
C MET A 14 -10.37 13.83 0.11
N SER A 15 -10.43 14.86 0.95
CA SER A 15 -9.70 16.11 0.83
C SER A 15 -8.61 16.18 1.89
N LEU A 16 -7.38 16.44 1.47
CA LEU A 16 -6.16 16.45 2.28
C LEU A 16 -5.46 17.79 2.13
N GLN A 17 -4.94 18.33 3.23
CA GLN A 17 -4.08 19.52 3.14
C GLN A 17 -2.76 19.17 2.48
N ALA A 18 -2.39 19.92 1.43
CA ALA A 18 -1.14 19.73 0.72
C ALA A 18 0.07 19.99 1.65
N SER A 19 -0.04 21.02 2.51
CA SER A 19 0.96 21.35 3.54
C SER A 19 1.26 20.17 4.46
N ALA A 20 0.23 19.49 4.98
CA ALA A 20 0.39 18.29 5.82
C ALA A 20 1.09 17.14 5.07
N LEU A 21 0.81 16.93 3.78
CA LEU A 21 1.51 15.94 2.98
C LEU A 21 2.99 16.30 2.74
N HIS A 22 3.29 17.59 2.51
CA HIS A 22 4.67 18.07 2.39
C HIS A 22 5.47 17.90 3.67
N GLN A 23 4.86 18.03 4.84
CA GLN A 23 5.51 17.76 6.14
C GLN A 23 5.89 16.28 6.29
N VAL A 24 5.05 15.35 5.79
CA VAL A 24 5.38 13.91 5.76
C VAL A 24 6.49 13.62 4.77
N SER A 25 6.36 14.12 3.53
CA SER A 25 7.41 14.01 2.52
C SER A 25 7.17 15.01 1.39
N ARG A 26 7.99 16.06 1.36
CA ARG A 26 7.92 17.09 0.31
C ARG A 26 8.13 16.49 -1.07
N SER A 27 9.23 15.76 -1.27
CA SER A 27 9.60 15.18 -2.57
C SER A 27 8.56 14.18 -3.11
N ALA A 28 7.98 13.33 -2.25
CA ALA A 28 6.94 12.40 -2.68
C ALA A 28 5.63 13.13 -3.00
N THR A 29 5.28 14.17 -2.25
CA THR A 29 4.09 14.99 -2.52
C THR A 29 4.22 15.69 -3.88
N ASP A 30 5.35 16.34 -4.14
CA ASP A 30 5.65 17.00 -5.41
C ASP A 30 5.58 16.02 -6.59
N ALA A 31 6.15 14.82 -6.42
CA ALA A 31 6.10 13.76 -7.43
C ALA A 31 4.65 13.32 -7.71
N LEU A 32 3.81 13.18 -6.69
CA LEU A 32 2.39 12.81 -6.87
C LEU A 32 1.58 13.91 -7.56
N ILE A 33 1.83 15.19 -7.23
CA ILE A 33 1.20 16.34 -7.90
C ILE A 33 1.64 16.40 -9.37
N ALA A 34 2.94 16.31 -9.63
CA ALA A 34 3.49 16.30 -11.00
C ALA A 34 2.93 15.13 -11.84
N ALA A 35 2.75 13.96 -11.21
CA ALA A 35 2.15 12.79 -11.82
C ALA A 35 0.61 12.86 -11.95
N LYS A 36 -0.02 13.97 -11.52
CA LYS A 36 -1.47 14.22 -11.46
C LYS A 36 -2.25 13.23 -10.60
N LEU A 37 -1.57 12.55 -9.68
CA LEU A 37 -2.17 11.59 -8.75
C LEU A 37 -2.81 12.29 -7.55
N LEU A 38 -2.27 13.45 -7.17
CA LEU A 38 -2.91 14.41 -6.28
C LEU A 38 -3.36 15.61 -7.11
N VAL A 39 -4.64 15.93 -7.05
CA VAL A 39 -5.24 17.06 -7.79
C VAL A 39 -5.86 18.06 -6.83
N PRO A 40 -5.81 19.37 -7.11
CA PRO A 40 -6.44 20.38 -6.28
C PRO A 40 -7.94 20.08 -6.04
N SER A 41 -8.41 20.27 -4.82
CA SER A 41 -9.81 20.01 -4.40
C SER A 41 -10.46 21.17 -3.64
N GLY A 42 -9.83 22.35 -3.62
CA GLY A 42 -10.32 23.54 -2.91
C GLY A 42 -9.48 23.83 -1.67
N HIS A 43 -10.14 24.04 -0.52
CA HIS A 43 -9.50 24.36 0.75
C HIS A 43 -9.95 23.44 1.87
N VAL A 44 -9.02 23.11 2.76
CA VAL A 44 -9.33 22.58 4.08
C VAL A 44 -8.87 23.67 5.05
N PRO A 45 -9.79 24.51 5.56
CA PRO A 45 -9.43 25.72 6.28
C PRO A 45 -9.18 25.40 7.75
N VAL A 46 -8.18 24.57 8.02
CA VAL A 46 -7.75 24.20 9.38
C VAL A 46 -6.27 24.51 9.51
N VAL A 47 -5.84 25.15 10.59
CA VAL A 47 -4.43 25.48 10.83
C VAL A 47 -4.06 25.17 12.28
N ALA A 48 -2.78 24.96 12.56
CA ALA A 48 -2.31 24.95 13.95
C ALA A 48 -2.15 26.41 14.42
N GLY A 49 -2.72 26.74 15.58
CA GLY A 49 -2.52 28.05 16.20
C GLY A 49 -1.05 28.30 16.54
N MET A 50 -0.54 29.49 16.22
CA MET A 50 0.85 29.86 16.51
C MET A 50 1.07 30.43 17.92
N ASP A 51 0.02 30.62 18.70
CA ASP A 51 -0.02 31.55 19.83
C ASP A 51 0.03 30.91 21.23
N ASP A 52 -0.14 29.59 21.38
CA ASP A 52 -0.21 28.97 22.73
C ASP A 52 0.64 27.71 22.98
N TYR A 53 1.60 27.35 22.11
CA TYR A 53 2.36 26.07 22.19
C TYR A 53 1.49 24.79 22.21
N GLU A 54 0.16 24.93 22.19
CA GLU A 54 -0.77 23.85 21.95
C GLU A 54 -0.98 23.73 20.44
N ASP A 55 -0.59 22.58 19.88
CA ASP A 55 -0.82 22.20 18.48
C ASP A 55 -2.32 21.91 18.23
N GLU A 56 -3.22 22.73 18.76
CA GLU A 56 -4.66 22.57 18.57
C GLU A 56 -5.10 23.06 17.19
N PRO A 57 -5.94 22.28 16.48
CA PRO A 57 -6.44 22.66 15.17
C PRO A 57 -7.49 23.77 15.29
N LEU A 58 -7.18 24.93 14.71
CA LEU A 58 -8.08 26.09 14.59
C LEU A 58 -8.72 26.14 13.20
N GLU A 59 -9.99 26.52 13.15
CA GLU A 59 -10.67 26.80 11.89
C GLU A 59 -10.27 28.19 11.36
N ALA A 60 -9.76 28.22 10.12
CA ALA A 60 -9.53 29.46 9.39
C ALA A 60 -10.84 29.92 8.74
N THR A 61 -11.28 31.14 9.01
CA THR A 61 -12.50 31.71 8.46
C THR A 61 -12.20 32.69 7.33
N TRP A 62 -13.14 32.85 6.40
CA TRP A 62 -13.02 33.85 5.32
C TRP A 62 -13.45 35.23 5.82
N SER A 63 -12.56 36.22 5.75
CA SER A 63 -12.91 37.62 5.97
C SER A 63 -13.22 38.30 4.64
N ALA A 64 -14.47 38.76 4.46
CA ALA A 64 -14.88 39.50 3.28
C ALA A 64 -14.21 40.88 3.17
N GLU A 65 -13.98 41.54 4.30
CA GLU A 65 -13.31 42.84 4.37
C GLU A 65 -11.84 42.75 3.94
N LEU A 66 -11.14 41.73 4.45
CA LEU A 66 -9.71 41.52 4.19
C LEU A 66 -9.44 40.67 2.95
N LYS A 67 -10.49 40.06 2.37
CA LYS A 67 -10.44 39.14 1.22
C LYS A 67 -9.40 38.04 1.41
N SER A 68 -9.36 37.46 2.61
CA SER A 68 -8.39 36.43 2.98
C SER A 68 -8.95 35.46 4.00
N PHE A 69 -8.40 34.24 4.02
CA PHE A 69 -8.56 33.31 5.14
C PHE A 69 -7.68 33.72 6.31
N GLY A 70 -8.16 33.50 7.52
CA GLY A 70 -7.42 33.77 8.74
C GLY A 70 -8.19 33.34 9.98
N TYR A 71 -7.59 33.52 11.15
CA TYR A 71 -8.22 33.24 12.43
C TYR A 71 -7.88 34.37 13.41
N HIS A 72 -8.61 34.46 14.52
CA HIS A 72 -8.25 35.36 15.61
C HIS A 72 -7.35 34.63 16.60
N ASP A 73 -6.20 35.21 16.92
CA ASP A 73 -5.36 34.73 18.02
C ASP A 73 -6.04 34.96 19.38
N SER A 74 -5.46 34.43 20.46
CA SER A 74 -5.93 34.56 21.84
C SER A 74 -6.02 36.03 22.31
N ALA A 75 -5.29 36.94 21.65
CA ALA A 75 -5.35 38.39 21.86
C ALA A 75 -6.41 39.09 20.96
N GLY A 76 -7.17 38.34 20.16
CA GLY A 76 -8.20 38.85 19.26
C GLY A 76 -7.68 39.45 17.95
N ARG A 77 -6.38 39.34 17.66
CA ARG A 77 -5.78 39.86 16.42
C ARG A 77 -6.04 38.91 15.26
N TRP A 78 -6.34 39.48 14.10
CA TRP A 78 -6.50 38.70 12.89
C TRP A 78 -5.15 38.22 12.36
N ILE A 79 -4.95 36.91 12.33
CA ILE A 79 -3.80 36.24 11.73
C ILE A 79 -4.22 35.72 10.35
N LYS A 80 -3.62 36.31 9.31
CA LYS A 80 -3.85 35.89 7.93
C LYS A 80 -3.17 34.55 7.67
N VAL A 81 -3.90 33.63 7.07
CA VAL A 81 -3.40 32.30 6.66
C VAL A 81 -3.07 32.32 5.18
N ALA A 82 -1.92 31.75 4.80
CA ALA A 82 -1.53 31.66 3.41
C ALA A 82 -2.39 30.61 2.69
N HIS A 83 -2.73 30.87 1.44
CA HIS A 83 -3.59 29.98 0.66
C HIS A 83 -2.98 28.58 0.47
N GLU A 84 -1.65 28.52 0.40
CA GLU A 84 -0.86 27.29 0.31
C GLU A 84 -0.98 26.42 1.57
N ASP A 85 -1.16 27.02 2.75
CA ASP A 85 -1.27 26.30 4.02
C ASP A 85 -2.59 25.53 4.13
N ILE A 86 -3.65 26.09 3.54
CA ILE A 86 -5.00 25.50 3.53
C ILE A 86 -5.36 24.87 2.17
N ALA A 87 -4.41 24.83 1.23
CA ALA A 87 -4.63 24.26 -0.09
C ALA A 87 -4.97 22.78 0.05
N ALA A 88 -6.12 22.39 -0.49
CA ALA A 88 -6.56 21.01 -0.45
C ALA A 88 -6.22 20.29 -1.75
N CYS A 89 -5.83 19.03 -1.61
CA CYS A 89 -5.71 18.09 -2.70
C CYS A 89 -6.50 16.82 -2.40
N ARG A 90 -6.86 16.11 -3.46
CA ARG A 90 -7.48 14.78 -3.38
C ARG A 90 -6.77 13.81 -4.30
N VAL A 91 -6.86 12.53 -3.96
CA VAL A 91 -6.38 11.47 -4.84
C VAL A 91 -7.27 11.36 -6.07
N ASP A 92 -6.69 11.38 -7.26
CA ASP A 92 -7.40 10.96 -8.49
C ASP A 92 -7.41 9.43 -8.54
N TYR A 93 -8.44 8.82 -7.93
CA TYR A 93 -8.62 7.36 -7.91
C TYR A 93 -8.71 6.76 -9.32
N GLY A 94 -9.26 7.52 -10.28
CA GLY A 94 -9.36 7.06 -11.67
C GLY A 94 -7.98 6.86 -12.29
N LEU A 95 -7.14 7.90 -12.20
CA LEU A 95 -5.78 7.83 -12.72
C LEU A 95 -4.91 6.87 -11.91
N ALA A 96 -5.01 6.89 -10.58
CA ALA A 96 -4.21 6.02 -9.72
C ALA A 96 -4.48 4.54 -10.00
N LEU A 97 -5.74 4.12 -10.03
CA LEU A 97 -6.11 2.73 -10.34
C LEU A 97 -5.79 2.36 -11.78
N ALA A 98 -5.92 3.30 -12.72
CA ALA A 98 -5.51 3.06 -14.10
C ALA A 98 -3.99 2.84 -14.26
N LYS A 99 -3.17 3.58 -13.50
CA LYS A 99 -1.72 3.38 -13.45
C LYS A 99 -1.33 2.09 -12.73
N MET A 100 -2.01 1.75 -11.65
CA MET A 100 -1.82 0.48 -10.94
C MET A 100 -2.07 -0.72 -11.85
N LEU A 101 -3.13 -0.66 -12.67
CA LEU A 101 -3.54 -1.77 -13.53
C LEU A 101 -3.02 -1.65 -14.97
N VAL A 102 -2.00 -0.83 -15.23
CA VAL A 102 -1.50 -0.57 -16.59
C VAL A 102 -0.93 -1.83 -17.27
N ALA A 103 -0.40 -2.77 -16.49
CA ALA A 103 0.19 -4.02 -16.99
C ALA A 103 -0.85 -5.09 -17.35
N PHE A 104 -2.15 -4.82 -17.18
CA PHE A 104 -3.23 -5.76 -17.43
C PHE A 104 -4.06 -5.37 -18.65
N GLU A 105 -4.44 -6.37 -19.44
CA GLU A 105 -5.54 -6.22 -20.39
C GLU A 105 -6.84 -6.01 -19.61
N ARG A 106 -7.50 -4.87 -19.83
CA ARG A 106 -8.72 -4.45 -19.14
C ARG A 106 -9.92 -4.42 -20.07
N ALA A 107 -11.03 -4.94 -19.60
CA ALA A 107 -12.36 -4.64 -20.15
C ALA A 107 -13.14 -3.84 -19.09
N ARG A 108 -13.85 -2.80 -19.57
CA ARG A 108 -14.83 -1.89 -18.92
C ARG A 108 -14.92 -1.88 -17.37
N PRO A 109 -15.15 -0.73 -16.71
CA PRO A 109 -15.31 0.63 -17.22
C PRO A 109 -13.96 1.36 -17.44
N SER A 110 -14.00 2.49 -18.14
CA SER A 110 -12.84 3.38 -18.33
C SER A 110 -12.46 4.16 -17.08
N ARG A 111 -13.40 4.30 -16.12
CA ARG A 111 -13.20 4.94 -14.82
C ARG A 111 -13.85 4.12 -13.71
N PRO A 112 -13.27 4.09 -12.50
CA PRO A 112 -13.87 3.41 -11.36
C PRO A 112 -15.24 3.98 -10.99
N THR A 113 -16.21 3.11 -10.72
CA THR A 113 -17.57 3.46 -10.31
C THR A 113 -17.72 3.24 -8.80
N PRO A 114 -18.21 4.22 -8.02
CA PRO A 114 -18.42 4.02 -6.58
C PRO A 114 -19.53 2.98 -6.34
N LEU A 115 -19.21 1.97 -5.52
CA LEU A 115 -20.15 0.98 -4.97
C LEU A 115 -20.58 1.35 -3.55
N VAL A 116 -19.66 1.93 -2.79
CA VAL A 116 -19.90 2.61 -1.51
C VAL A 116 -19.19 3.95 -1.62
N THR A 117 -19.94 5.04 -1.42
CA THR A 117 -19.42 6.40 -1.56
C THR A 117 -18.12 6.56 -0.80
N ASP A 118 -17.09 7.01 -1.52
CA ASP A 118 -15.75 7.31 -1.01
C ASP A 118 -15.00 6.14 -0.34
N LEU A 119 -15.50 4.91 -0.41
CA LEU A 119 -14.91 3.75 0.30
C LEU A 119 -14.64 2.56 -0.60
N VAL A 120 -15.55 2.23 -1.52
CA VAL A 120 -15.45 1.05 -2.39
C VAL A 120 -15.79 1.42 -3.82
N TRP A 121 -14.95 1.00 -4.76
CA TRP A 121 -15.14 1.25 -6.19
C TRP A 121 -15.07 -0.05 -6.98
N GLU A 122 -15.93 -0.18 -7.98
CA GLU A 122 -15.80 -1.14 -9.07
C GLU A 122 -14.84 -0.58 -10.11
N VAL A 123 -13.74 -1.27 -10.35
CA VAL A 123 -12.67 -0.79 -11.24
C VAL A 123 -12.81 -1.38 -12.64
N GLY A 124 -13.36 -2.59 -12.73
CA GLY A 124 -13.60 -3.30 -13.99
C GLY A 124 -13.14 -4.73 -13.92
N THR A 125 -12.70 -5.26 -15.06
CA THR A 125 -12.19 -6.64 -15.16
C THR A 125 -10.80 -6.66 -15.76
N ILE A 126 -9.96 -7.59 -15.29
CA ILE A 126 -8.63 -7.86 -15.85
C ILE A 126 -8.58 -9.28 -16.41
N LYS A 127 -7.76 -9.51 -17.43
CA LYS A 127 -7.29 -10.86 -17.72
C LYS A 127 -6.14 -11.19 -16.77
N LEU A 128 -6.28 -12.30 -16.04
CA LEU A 128 -5.25 -12.81 -15.13
C LEU A 128 -4.89 -14.23 -15.55
N VAL A 129 -3.60 -14.51 -15.65
CA VAL A 129 -3.11 -15.86 -15.95
C VAL A 129 -3.66 -16.82 -14.89
N GLY A 130 -4.26 -17.91 -15.36
CA GLY A 130 -4.86 -18.92 -14.51
C GLY A 130 -6.38 -18.81 -14.29
N ALA A 131 -6.96 -17.64 -14.58
CA ALA A 131 -8.40 -17.47 -14.58
C ALA A 131 -9.01 -17.96 -15.89
N LYS A 132 -10.19 -18.60 -15.82
CA LYS A 132 -10.94 -19.06 -17.01
C LYS A 132 -11.69 -17.93 -17.71
N ALA A 133 -11.96 -16.84 -17.00
CA ALA A 133 -12.67 -15.66 -17.47
C ALA A 133 -12.02 -14.37 -16.91
N PRO A 134 -12.29 -13.19 -17.50
CA PRO A 134 -11.85 -11.92 -16.93
C PRO A 134 -12.30 -11.75 -15.47
N VAL A 135 -11.35 -11.43 -14.59
CA VAL A 135 -11.54 -11.35 -13.15
C VAL A 135 -12.02 -9.95 -12.75
N PRO A 136 -13.16 -9.82 -12.07
CA PRO A 136 -13.62 -8.54 -11.51
C PRO A 136 -12.65 -7.98 -10.46
N ILE A 137 -12.35 -6.69 -10.58
CA ILE A 137 -11.54 -5.90 -9.66
C ILE A 137 -12.39 -4.86 -8.98
N TRP A 138 -12.38 -4.90 -7.65
CA TRP A 138 -12.80 -3.78 -6.81
C TRP A 138 -11.59 -3.15 -6.14
N PHE A 139 -11.72 -1.88 -5.76
CA PHE A 139 -10.80 -1.23 -4.85
C PHE A 139 -11.55 -0.82 -3.58
N ALA A 140 -10.98 -1.05 -2.41
CA ALA A 140 -11.55 -0.64 -1.14
C ALA A 140 -10.48 -0.07 -0.21
N ARG A 141 -10.83 0.99 0.53
CA ARG A 141 -9.94 1.65 1.50
C ARG A 141 -10.49 1.54 2.91
N ARG A 142 -9.65 1.80 3.91
CA ARG A 142 -10.02 1.87 5.33
C ARG A 142 -10.68 0.59 5.87
N LEU A 143 -10.26 -0.58 5.38
CA LEU A 143 -10.83 -1.88 5.78
C LEU A 143 -10.55 -2.26 7.24
N GLY A 144 -9.64 -1.55 7.92
CA GLY A 144 -9.43 -1.70 9.36
C GLY A 144 -10.50 -1.03 10.23
N ASP A 145 -11.38 -0.21 9.64
CA ASP A 145 -12.55 0.35 10.32
C ASP A 145 -13.70 -0.67 10.32
N PRO A 146 -14.21 -1.10 11.50
CA PRO A 146 -15.26 -2.12 11.57
C PRO A 146 -16.55 -1.75 10.81
N GLY A 147 -16.90 -0.46 10.77
CA GLY A 147 -18.09 0.01 10.06
C GLY A 147 -17.91 -0.03 8.55
N VAL A 148 -16.69 0.21 8.05
CA VAL A 148 -16.35 0.04 6.64
C VAL A 148 -16.30 -1.44 6.27
N TRP A 149 -15.71 -2.28 7.12
CA TRP A 149 -15.66 -3.72 6.93
C TRP A 149 -17.06 -4.34 6.78
N ALA A 150 -17.97 -4.01 7.70
CA ALA A 150 -19.36 -4.51 7.65
C ALA A 150 -20.08 -4.11 6.35
N GLN A 151 -19.84 -2.89 5.84
CA GLN A 151 -20.38 -2.45 4.55
C GLN A 151 -19.82 -3.26 3.39
N LEU A 152 -18.51 -3.54 3.40
CA LEU A 152 -17.88 -4.37 2.38
C LEU A 152 -18.44 -5.80 2.41
N GLU A 153 -18.51 -6.45 3.59
CA GLU A 153 -19.04 -7.82 3.69
C GLU A 153 -20.49 -7.93 3.21
N ALA A 154 -21.34 -6.96 3.59
CA ALA A 154 -22.71 -6.89 3.12
C ALA A 154 -22.78 -6.72 1.60
N LEU A 155 -21.91 -5.89 1.02
CA LEU A 155 -21.83 -5.69 -0.43
C LEU A 155 -21.38 -6.95 -1.16
N ILE A 156 -20.38 -7.67 -0.64
CA ILE A 156 -19.91 -8.92 -1.24
C ILE A 156 -21.01 -9.98 -1.17
N GLY A 157 -21.74 -10.09 -0.05
CA GLY A 157 -22.88 -11.00 0.08
C GLY A 157 -24.00 -10.74 -0.92
N ARG A 158 -24.29 -9.46 -1.23
CA ARG A 158 -25.29 -9.07 -2.23
C ARG A 158 -24.83 -9.28 -3.67
N LYS A 159 -23.53 -9.20 -3.92
CA LYS A 159 -22.92 -9.32 -5.25
C LYS A 159 -21.84 -10.41 -5.21
N PRO A 160 -22.17 -11.70 -5.13
CA PRO A 160 -21.17 -12.76 -5.17
C PRO A 160 -20.49 -12.80 -6.55
N PRO A 161 -19.18 -13.09 -6.64
CA PRO A 161 -18.52 -13.35 -7.93
C PRO A 161 -18.93 -14.71 -8.51
N GLN A 162 -18.90 -14.82 -9.84
CA GLN A 162 -19.14 -16.10 -10.52
C GLN A 162 -18.08 -17.14 -10.14
N GLU A 163 -16.80 -16.82 -10.34
CA GLU A 163 -15.67 -17.64 -9.93
C GLU A 163 -14.91 -16.99 -8.77
N ILE A 164 -14.21 -15.89 -9.06
CA ILE A 164 -13.42 -15.12 -8.09
C ILE A 164 -13.60 -13.63 -8.31
N ARG A 165 -13.22 -12.84 -7.30
CA ARG A 165 -13.04 -11.39 -7.37
C ARG A 165 -11.78 -11.02 -6.63
N ILE A 166 -11.06 -10.03 -7.14
CA ILE A 166 -9.94 -9.42 -6.45
C ILE A 166 -10.41 -8.07 -5.90
N ILE A 167 -10.12 -7.82 -4.63
CA ILE A 167 -10.38 -6.57 -3.94
C ILE A 167 -9.03 -5.99 -3.57
N LEU A 168 -8.57 -5.02 -4.35
CA LEU A 168 -7.35 -4.28 -4.06
C LEU A 168 -7.60 -3.31 -2.90
N THR A 169 -6.62 -3.13 -2.02
CA THR A 169 -6.76 -2.20 -0.91
C THR A 169 -5.48 -1.44 -0.58
N SER A 170 -5.63 -0.22 -0.07
CA SER A 170 -4.57 0.57 0.55
C SER A 170 -4.40 0.28 2.04
N THR A 171 -5.29 -0.50 2.65
CA THR A 171 -5.21 -0.86 4.07
C THR A 171 -4.07 -1.87 4.30
N PRO A 172 -3.14 -1.60 5.24
CA PRO A 172 -2.07 -2.53 5.63
C PRO A 172 -2.61 -3.92 6.00
N GLY A 173 -1.95 -4.99 5.55
CA GLY A 173 -2.48 -6.37 5.63
C GLY A 173 -2.82 -6.81 7.06
N GLU A 174 -2.00 -6.40 8.03
CA GLU A 174 -2.21 -6.67 9.46
C GLU A 174 -3.41 -5.96 10.10
N ARG A 175 -4.07 -5.07 9.36
CA ARG A 175 -5.32 -4.40 9.77
C ARG A 175 -6.55 -4.92 9.01
N ILE A 176 -6.39 -5.85 8.07
CA ILE A 176 -7.51 -6.38 7.29
C ILE A 176 -8.12 -7.57 8.05
N PRO A 177 -9.41 -7.51 8.41
CA PRO A 177 -10.08 -8.66 8.99
C PRO A 177 -10.15 -9.85 8.02
N ALA A 178 -10.16 -11.07 8.55
CA ALA A 178 -10.33 -12.25 7.72
C ALA A 178 -11.77 -12.34 7.20
N THR A 179 -11.95 -12.55 5.89
CA THR A 179 -13.27 -12.82 5.30
C THR A 179 -13.56 -14.32 5.24
N ALA A 180 -14.79 -14.72 5.57
CA ALA A 180 -15.24 -16.10 5.36
C ALA A 180 -15.46 -16.44 3.86
N GLN A 181 -15.56 -15.43 3.00
CA GLN A 181 -15.95 -15.59 1.60
C GLN A 181 -14.73 -15.78 0.68
N LYS A 182 -14.20 -17.00 0.66
CA LYS A 182 -12.95 -17.40 -0.02
C LYS A 182 -12.82 -17.04 -1.51
N ARG A 183 -13.91 -16.75 -2.21
CA ARG A 183 -13.89 -16.31 -3.62
C ARG A 183 -13.49 -14.83 -3.79
N ASN A 184 -13.40 -14.07 -2.71
CA ASN A 184 -12.97 -12.68 -2.71
C ASN A 184 -11.57 -12.59 -2.14
N HIS A 185 -10.60 -12.35 -3.00
CA HIS A 185 -9.20 -12.20 -2.64
C HIS A 185 -8.94 -10.74 -2.30
N ILE A 186 -8.83 -10.42 -1.01
CA ILE A 186 -8.48 -9.08 -0.54
C ILE A 186 -6.95 -8.97 -0.49
N ILE A 187 -6.40 -8.06 -1.27
CA ILE A 187 -4.95 -7.96 -1.52
C ILE A 187 -4.53 -6.50 -1.37
N ASN A 188 -3.56 -6.24 -0.49
CA ASN A 188 -2.98 -4.90 -0.38
C ASN A 188 -2.14 -4.60 -1.64
N VAL A 189 -2.33 -3.40 -2.20
CA VAL A 189 -1.60 -2.92 -3.36
C VAL A 189 -0.09 -2.91 -3.11
N ALA A 190 0.36 -2.52 -1.92
CA ALA A 190 1.78 -2.53 -1.57
C ALA A 190 2.41 -3.91 -1.72
N ASP A 191 1.63 -4.97 -1.46
CA ASP A 191 2.14 -6.32 -1.56
C ASP A 191 2.32 -6.75 -3.01
N VAL A 192 1.50 -6.27 -3.95
CA VAL A 192 1.54 -6.68 -5.38
C VAL A 192 2.18 -5.63 -6.28
N ALA A 193 2.61 -4.51 -5.72
CA ALA A 193 3.36 -3.50 -6.44
C ALA A 193 4.64 -4.14 -6.98
N GLY A 194 4.96 -3.86 -8.25
CA GLY A 194 6.21 -4.33 -8.84
C GLY A 194 7.38 -3.47 -8.35
N ASP A 195 7.96 -2.72 -9.28
CA ASP A 195 9.02 -1.75 -8.99
C ASP A 195 8.52 -0.66 -8.01
N PRO A 196 9.15 -0.44 -6.85
CA PRO A 196 8.76 0.59 -5.87
C PRO A 196 8.74 2.03 -6.43
N ALA A 197 9.47 2.28 -7.51
CA ALA A 197 9.44 3.55 -8.23
C ALA A 197 8.22 3.68 -9.14
N LYS A 198 7.54 2.57 -9.47
CA LYS A 198 6.39 2.52 -10.36
C LYS A 198 5.12 2.20 -9.57
N LEU A 199 4.03 2.84 -9.96
CA LEU A 199 2.72 2.59 -9.35
C LEU A 199 2.09 1.26 -9.81
N ALA A 200 2.71 0.55 -10.77
CA ALA A 200 2.13 -0.60 -11.45
C ALA A 200 2.17 -1.88 -10.60
N ILE A 201 1.05 -2.60 -10.59
CA ILE A 201 0.90 -3.92 -9.98
C ILE A 201 1.50 -4.96 -10.92
N SER A 202 2.30 -5.89 -10.39
CA SER A 202 2.85 -7.02 -11.15
C SER A 202 1.75 -8.07 -11.42
N PRO A 203 1.47 -8.41 -12.70
CA PRO A 203 0.55 -9.50 -13.03
C PRO A 203 1.00 -10.86 -12.48
N GLN A 204 2.32 -11.09 -12.40
CA GLN A 204 2.89 -12.34 -11.89
C GLN A 204 2.69 -12.46 -10.38
N VAL A 205 3.03 -11.42 -9.61
CA VAL A 205 2.84 -11.40 -8.15
C VAL A 205 1.36 -11.49 -7.79
N LEU A 206 0.49 -10.74 -8.49
CA LEU A 206 -0.95 -10.82 -8.28
C LEU A 206 -1.50 -12.22 -8.60
N GLY A 207 -1.08 -12.80 -9.74
CA GLY A 207 -1.48 -14.13 -10.17
C GLY A 207 -1.06 -15.21 -9.18
N ALA A 208 0.18 -15.16 -8.67
CA ALA A 208 0.71 -16.09 -7.69
C ALA A 208 -0.08 -16.10 -6.37
N ARG A 209 -0.65 -14.95 -5.97
CA ARG A 209 -1.48 -14.85 -4.76
C ARG A 209 -2.91 -15.36 -4.95
N VAL A 210 -3.45 -15.20 -6.15
CA VAL A 210 -4.83 -15.62 -6.46
C VAL A 210 -4.87 -17.11 -6.84
N PHE A 211 -3.88 -17.58 -7.60
CA PHE A 211 -3.77 -18.95 -8.10
C PHE A 211 -2.40 -19.58 -7.76
N PRO A 212 -2.08 -19.78 -6.47
CA PRO A 212 -0.76 -20.27 -6.09
C PRO A 212 -0.42 -21.61 -6.75
N GLY A 213 -1.38 -22.52 -6.90
CA GLY A 213 -1.15 -23.86 -7.46
C GLY A 213 -0.86 -23.93 -8.96
N GLN A 214 -0.93 -22.81 -9.69
CA GLN A 214 -0.68 -22.76 -11.13
C GLN A 214 0.64 -22.06 -11.50
N VAL A 215 1.38 -21.57 -10.50
CA VAL A 215 2.72 -21.02 -10.72
C VAL A 215 3.66 -22.17 -11.09
N GLN A 216 4.36 -22.07 -12.22
CA GLN A 216 5.45 -22.98 -12.54
C GLN A 216 6.64 -22.60 -11.66
N ARG A 217 7.01 -23.50 -10.74
CA ARG A 217 8.00 -23.25 -9.70
C ARG A 217 9.29 -24.01 -9.95
N ARG A 218 10.41 -23.46 -9.50
CA ARG A 218 11.65 -24.20 -9.28
C ARG A 218 11.52 -25.08 -8.04
N PHE A 219 12.10 -26.27 -8.10
CA PHE A 219 12.16 -27.21 -6.98
C PHE A 219 13.62 -27.34 -6.50
N PRO A 220 13.89 -27.45 -5.19
CA PRO A 220 12.94 -27.51 -4.07
C PRO A 220 12.53 -26.16 -3.51
N ILE A 221 13.13 -25.06 -3.96
CA ILE A 221 12.80 -23.71 -3.51
C ILE A 221 12.54 -22.75 -4.68
N ASP A 222 11.56 -21.87 -4.51
CA ASP A 222 11.26 -20.75 -5.40
C ASP A 222 10.56 -19.62 -4.64
N HIS A 223 10.34 -18.47 -5.29
CA HIS A 223 9.70 -17.31 -4.67
C HIS A 223 8.92 -16.47 -5.68
N SER A 224 7.94 -15.68 -5.20
CA SER A 224 7.35 -14.61 -6.00
C SER A 224 8.37 -13.49 -6.24
N ASP A 225 8.19 -12.67 -7.28
CA ASP A 225 9.14 -11.59 -7.63
C ASP A 225 9.46 -10.65 -6.44
N ASP A 226 8.46 -10.38 -5.61
CA ASP A 226 8.56 -9.53 -4.42
C ASP A 226 9.05 -10.27 -3.16
N CYS A 227 9.32 -11.58 -3.26
CA CYS A 227 9.59 -12.48 -2.13
C CYS A 227 8.52 -12.46 -1.03
N GLY A 228 7.31 -11.98 -1.34
CA GLY A 228 6.17 -12.04 -0.43
C GLY A 228 5.61 -13.45 -0.27
N LEU A 229 5.90 -14.34 -1.21
CA LEU A 229 5.66 -15.78 -1.13
C LEU A 229 6.98 -16.51 -1.36
N VAL A 230 7.29 -17.46 -0.48
CA VAL A 230 8.37 -18.44 -0.68
C VAL A 230 7.76 -19.83 -0.72
N TRP A 231 8.07 -20.58 -1.78
CA TRP A 231 7.70 -21.98 -1.93
C TRP A 231 8.90 -22.85 -1.57
N HIS A 232 8.77 -23.68 -0.53
CA HIS A 232 9.81 -24.61 -0.10
C HIS A 232 9.22 -26.01 0.06
N GLY A 233 9.59 -26.92 -0.84
CA GLY A 233 8.91 -28.19 -1.05
C GLY A 233 7.40 -27.97 -1.29
N ASP A 234 6.56 -28.63 -0.51
CA ASP A 234 5.10 -28.50 -0.58
C ASP A 234 4.55 -27.33 0.25
N LYS A 235 5.40 -26.58 0.95
CA LYS A 235 4.98 -25.48 1.84
C LYS A 235 5.02 -24.15 1.11
N THR A 236 4.04 -23.30 1.41
CA THR A 236 4.03 -21.88 1.00
C THR A 236 4.13 -21.02 2.25
N LEU A 237 5.15 -20.16 2.29
CA LEU A 237 5.44 -19.24 3.38
C LEU A 237 5.15 -17.82 2.91
N THR A 238 4.40 -17.04 3.69
CA THR A 238 3.99 -15.68 3.32
C THR A 238 4.77 -14.65 4.13
N PHE A 239 5.38 -13.66 3.48
CA PHE A 239 6.12 -12.58 4.13
C PHE A 239 5.44 -11.24 3.85
N GLY A 240 5.04 -10.54 4.92
CA GLY A 240 4.31 -9.27 4.84
C GLY A 240 5.20 -8.02 4.93
N GLY A 241 6.31 -8.09 5.66
CA GLY A 241 7.13 -6.92 5.95
C GLY A 241 8.10 -6.55 4.83
N ASP A 242 8.10 -5.28 4.42
CA ASP A 242 8.96 -4.78 3.33
C ASP A 242 10.44 -5.10 3.53
N LYS A 243 10.97 -4.89 4.75
CA LYS A 243 12.37 -5.21 5.07
C LYS A 243 12.65 -6.72 5.05
N GLN A 244 11.66 -7.55 5.40
CA GLN A 244 11.79 -9.00 5.31
C GLN A 244 11.83 -9.45 3.85
N ARG A 245 11.00 -8.85 2.99
CA ARG A 245 10.97 -9.12 1.55
C ARG A 245 12.27 -8.69 0.86
N LEU A 246 12.78 -7.50 1.17
CA LEU A 246 14.09 -7.02 0.68
C LEU A 246 15.23 -7.95 1.11
N LEU A 247 15.24 -8.35 2.39
CA LEU A 247 16.20 -9.32 2.90
C LEU A 247 16.15 -10.64 2.11
N LEU A 248 14.95 -11.17 1.85
CA LEU A 248 14.78 -12.39 1.07
C LEU A 248 15.24 -12.21 -0.39
N GLN A 249 14.98 -11.06 -1.02
CA GLN A 249 15.45 -10.76 -2.37
C GLN A 249 16.98 -10.81 -2.46
N ILE A 250 17.69 -10.25 -1.47
CA ILE A 250 19.15 -10.30 -1.39
C ILE A 250 19.64 -11.75 -1.28
N LEU A 251 19.04 -12.54 -0.38
CA LEU A 251 19.40 -13.95 -0.19
C LEU A 251 19.13 -14.80 -1.45
N PHE A 252 17.99 -14.61 -2.11
CA PHE A 252 17.67 -15.34 -3.35
C PHE A 252 18.57 -14.91 -4.50
N ALA A 253 18.94 -13.64 -4.62
CA ALA A 253 19.90 -13.19 -5.63
C ALA A 253 21.27 -13.85 -5.45
N ALA A 254 21.76 -13.94 -4.21
CA ALA A 254 22.99 -14.65 -3.87
C ALA A 254 22.91 -16.16 -4.15
N TYR A 255 21.78 -16.78 -3.80
CA TYR A 255 21.52 -18.19 -4.08
C TYR A 255 21.52 -18.49 -5.59
N TRP A 256 20.79 -17.71 -6.38
CA TRP A 256 20.69 -17.90 -7.83
C TRP A 256 21.95 -17.51 -8.62
N SER A 257 22.80 -16.65 -8.07
CA SER A 257 24.09 -16.31 -8.67
C SER A 257 25.21 -17.32 -8.35
N GLY A 258 24.93 -18.35 -7.53
CA GLY A 258 25.91 -19.36 -7.14
C GLY A 258 26.89 -18.89 -6.05
N SER A 259 26.61 -17.75 -5.40
CA SER A 259 27.38 -17.23 -4.27
C SER A 259 26.50 -17.08 -3.02
N PRO A 260 25.97 -18.19 -2.47
CA PRO A 260 24.83 -18.16 -1.55
C PRO A 260 25.15 -17.64 -0.14
N VAL A 261 26.42 -17.62 0.26
CA VAL A 261 26.85 -17.26 1.61
C VAL A 261 27.08 -15.76 1.71
N LEU A 262 26.29 -15.09 2.54
CA LEU A 262 26.36 -13.66 2.79
C LEU A 262 26.58 -13.36 4.27
N ARG A 263 27.15 -12.20 4.60
CA ARG A 263 27.28 -11.74 5.99
C ARG A 263 25.92 -11.25 6.50
N VAL A 264 25.48 -11.74 7.67
CA VAL A 264 24.20 -11.33 8.28
C VAL A 264 24.13 -9.81 8.46
N ALA A 265 25.22 -9.19 8.92
CA ALA A 265 25.28 -7.74 9.11
C ALA A 265 25.05 -6.97 7.80
N ALA A 266 25.71 -7.38 6.72
CA ALA A 266 25.57 -6.73 5.40
C ALA A 266 24.15 -6.88 4.85
N VAL A 267 23.56 -8.07 4.96
CA VAL A 267 22.19 -8.33 4.51
C VAL A 267 21.17 -7.49 5.29
N LEU A 268 21.34 -7.36 6.61
CA LEU A 268 20.45 -6.54 7.44
C LEU A 268 20.56 -5.05 7.09
N GLU A 269 21.78 -4.55 6.93
CA GLU A 269 22.04 -3.16 6.53
C GLU A 269 21.45 -2.85 5.15
N GLU A 270 21.70 -3.70 4.16
CA GLU A 270 21.21 -3.53 2.78
C GLU A 270 19.68 -3.65 2.69
N ALA A 271 19.06 -4.50 3.51
CA ALA A 271 17.60 -4.56 3.67
C ALA A 271 17.02 -3.37 4.46
N GLY A 272 17.84 -2.42 4.90
CA GLY A 272 17.42 -1.19 5.57
C GLY A 272 17.06 -1.38 7.04
N TYR A 273 17.54 -2.44 7.70
CA TYR A 273 17.42 -2.58 9.15
C TYR A 273 18.40 -1.65 9.87
N GLY A 274 17.92 -0.96 10.91
CA GLY A 274 18.78 -0.13 11.77
C GLY A 274 19.48 -0.94 12.85
N GLY A 275 20.43 -0.34 13.55
CA GLY A 275 21.32 -1.02 14.52
C GLY A 275 20.63 -1.76 15.69
N GLN A 276 19.34 -1.56 15.92
CA GLN A 276 18.56 -2.32 16.91
C GLN A 276 18.26 -3.76 16.46
N VAL A 277 18.17 -3.99 15.15
CA VAL A 277 17.92 -5.32 14.54
C VAL A 277 19.26 -5.86 14.02
N ASN A 278 19.91 -6.68 14.85
CA ASN A 278 21.25 -7.19 14.62
C ASN A 278 21.31 -8.73 14.42
N SER A 279 20.17 -9.37 14.20
CA SER A 279 20.10 -10.81 13.92
C SER A 279 18.88 -11.14 13.06
N LEU A 280 18.96 -12.26 12.31
CA LEU A 280 17.83 -12.76 11.52
C LEU A 280 16.62 -13.05 12.40
N LYS A 281 16.82 -13.61 13.60
CA LYS A 281 15.73 -13.84 14.57
C LYS A 281 14.98 -12.54 14.90
N LYS A 282 15.69 -11.42 15.09
CA LYS A 282 15.03 -10.12 15.29
C LYS A 282 14.35 -9.61 14.03
N ALA A 283 14.95 -9.79 12.85
CA ALA A 283 14.40 -9.34 11.58
C ALA A 283 13.07 -10.03 11.23
N PHE A 284 12.96 -11.34 11.53
CA PHE A 284 11.76 -12.15 11.30
C PHE A 284 10.81 -12.19 12.51
N GLY A 285 11.19 -11.60 13.64
CA GLY A 285 10.37 -11.50 14.85
C GLY A 285 10.12 -12.87 15.50
N ARG A 286 8.87 -13.16 15.83
CA ARG A 286 8.47 -14.41 16.51
C ARG A 286 8.29 -15.60 15.58
N ARG A 287 8.41 -15.41 14.27
CA ARG A 287 8.23 -16.50 13.31
C ARG A 287 9.51 -17.32 13.22
N GLU A 288 9.37 -18.63 13.04
CA GLU A 288 10.49 -19.58 12.93
C GLU A 288 10.45 -20.40 11.64
N ASP A 289 9.36 -20.29 10.88
CA ASP A 289 9.11 -20.99 9.62
C ASP A 289 10.16 -20.69 8.53
N TRP A 290 10.76 -19.51 8.55
CA TRP A 290 11.87 -19.12 7.68
C TRP A 290 13.15 -19.95 7.89
N GLN A 291 13.35 -20.56 9.07
CA GLN A 291 14.51 -21.42 9.35
C GLN A 291 14.46 -22.75 8.58
N ALA A 292 13.32 -23.05 7.95
CA ALA A 292 13.19 -24.21 7.08
C ALA A 292 14.13 -24.15 5.87
N PHE A 293 14.43 -22.95 5.37
CA PHE A 293 15.18 -22.74 4.14
C PHE A 293 16.30 -21.69 4.26
N ILE A 294 16.38 -20.95 5.37
CA ILE A 294 17.50 -20.04 5.63
C ILE A 294 18.35 -20.62 6.76
N LYS A 295 19.63 -20.85 6.47
CA LYS A 295 20.64 -21.21 7.46
C LYS A 295 21.46 -19.99 7.83
N PHE A 296 22.00 -20.03 9.04
CA PHE A 296 22.93 -19.02 9.52
C PHE A 296 23.93 -19.66 10.47
N ASP A 297 25.20 -19.31 10.27
CA ASP A 297 26.31 -19.77 11.10
C ASP A 297 27.48 -18.80 10.99
N ASP A 298 28.23 -18.63 12.08
CA ASP A 298 29.41 -17.75 12.18
C ASP A 298 29.21 -16.33 11.59
N GLY A 299 28.04 -15.74 11.86
CA GLY A 299 27.68 -14.40 11.35
C GLY A 299 27.39 -14.35 9.84
N ASN A 300 27.28 -15.50 9.19
CA ASN A 300 26.85 -15.66 7.80
C ASN A 300 25.43 -16.23 7.72
N CYS A 301 24.80 -16.06 6.57
CA CYS A 301 23.51 -16.66 6.23
C CYS A 301 23.46 -17.05 4.76
N TRP A 302 22.67 -18.08 4.46
CA TRP A 302 22.44 -18.56 3.09
C TRP A 302 21.09 -19.25 2.98
N ILE A 303 20.59 -19.36 1.76
CA ILE A 303 19.47 -20.24 1.45
C ILE A 303 20.00 -21.66 1.25
N GLU A 304 19.39 -22.60 1.96
CA GLU A 304 19.59 -24.04 1.78
C GLU A 304 18.26 -24.63 1.33
N ALA A 305 18.24 -25.13 0.10
CA ALA A 305 17.03 -25.56 -0.61
C ALA A 305 16.75 -27.04 -0.36
#